data_AF-A0A8X6FWA0-F1
#
_entry.id   AF-A0A8X6FWA0-F1
#
_cell.length_a   1.000
_cell.length_b   1.000
_cell.length_c   1.000
_cell.angle_alpha   90.00
_cell.angle_beta   90.00
_cell.angle_gamma   90.00
#
_symmetry.space_group_name_H-M   'P 1'
#
loop_
_entity.id
_entity.type
_entity.pdbx_description
1 polymer ?
#
loop_
_entity_poly.entity_id
_entity_poly.type
_entity_poly.pdbx_seq_one_letter_code
_entity_poly.pdbx_strand_id
1 'polypeptide(L)'
;MEVIRFEQRTCIKIAVVRGRNEMECHSEFVEALGNDTLPYRTIARWVGKFQQGLKICSHEDMNAKMRERSSGNIKQVDPKKQHYRILDRDKAPL
;
A
#
# COMPACT_ATOMS: atom_id res chain seq x y z
N MET A 1 21.13 22.01 2.64
CA MET A 1 20.04 21.59 3.55
C MET A 1 19.14 20.46 3.00
N GLU A 2 19.23 20.05 1.72
CA GLU A 2 18.48 18.88 1.21
C GLU A 2 18.82 17.57 1.94
N VAL A 3 20.10 17.38 2.27
CA VAL A 3 20.63 16.18 2.96
C VAL A 3 19.92 15.94 4.30
N ILE A 4 19.76 16.99 5.10
CA ILE A 4 19.09 16.94 6.42
C ILE A 4 17.62 16.47 6.29
N ARG A 5 16.92 16.88 5.24
CA ARG A 5 15.52 16.46 5.01
C ARG A 5 15.42 14.98 4.65
N PHE A 6 16.37 14.48 3.86
CA PHE A 6 16.42 13.07 3.48
C PHE A 6 16.76 12.16 4.66
N GLU A 7 17.70 12.60 5.50
CA GLU A 7 18.09 11.90 6.74
C GLU A 7 16.91 11.83 7.72
N GLN A 8 16.24 12.96 7.98
CA GLN A 8 15.02 12.97 8.81
C GLN A 8 13.93 12.06 8.23
N ARG A 9 13.70 12.08 6.91
CA ARG A 9 12.78 11.13 6.22
C ARG A 9 13.12 9.67 6.55
N THR A 10 14.39 9.32 6.51
CA THR A 10 14.87 7.95 6.75
C THR A 10 14.69 7.55 8.22
N CYS A 11 15.02 8.45 9.14
CA CYS A 11 14.78 8.25 10.57
C CYS A 11 13.29 8.11 10.90
N ILE A 12 12.41 8.90 10.27
CA ILE A 12 10.94 8.76 10.43
C ILE A 12 10.48 7.35 9.98
N LYS A 13 11.00 6.82 8.86
CA LYS A 13 10.66 5.45 8.44
C LYS A 13 11.01 4.42 9.51
N ILE A 14 12.19 4.54 10.12
CA ILE A 14 12.67 3.63 11.17
C ILE A 14 11.78 3.76 12.42
N ALA A 15 11.44 4.98 12.84
CA ALA A 15 10.56 5.23 13.98
C ALA A 15 9.17 4.59 13.80
N VAL A 16 8.61 4.71 12.59
CA VAL A 16 7.31 4.10 12.25
C VAL A 16 7.37 2.57 12.29
N VAL A 17 8.44 1.95 11.79
CA VAL A 17 8.65 0.49 11.89
C VAL A 17 8.77 0.05 13.35
N ARG A 18 9.32 0.91 14.23
CA ARG A 18 9.39 0.68 15.68
C ARG A 18 8.08 0.95 16.42
N GLY A 19 7.01 1.35 15.71
CA GLY A 19 5.70 1.60 16.29
C GLY A 19 5.55 2.95 16.99
N ARG A 20 6.50 3.89 16.78
CA ARG A 20 6.36 5.26 17.31
C ARG A 20 5.25 6.02 16.59
N ASN A 21 4.50 6.82 17.34
CA ASN A 21 3.52 7.75 16.78
C ASN A 21 4.16 9.09 16.38
N GLU A 22 3.40 9.94 15.69
CA GLU A 22 3.88 11.23 15.17
C GLU A 22 4.30 12.22 16.24
N MET A 23 3.69 12.18 17.44
CA MET A 23 4.03 13.08 18.55
C MET A 23 5.36 12.67 19.19
N GLU A 24 5.53 11.38 19.48
CA GLU A 24 6.81 10.84 19.98
C GLU A 24 7.94 11.15 18.99
N CYS A 25 7.69 10.88 17.70
CA CYS A 25 8.65 11.12 16.64
C CYS A 25 9.06 12.60 16.58
N HIS A 26 8.09 13.53 16.60
CA HIS A 26 8.39 14.96 16.58
C HIS A 26 9.13 15.43 17.85
N SER A 27 8.78 14.93 19.03
CA SER A 27 9.49 15.26 20.27
C SER A 27 10.96 14.84 20.20
N GLU A 28 11.23 13.59 19.79
CA GLU A 28 12.59 13.07 19.64
C GLU A 28 13.41 13.89 18.65
N PHE A 29 12.80 14.33 17.53
CA PHE A 29 13.50 15.19 16.57
C PHE A 29 13.76 16.60 17.09
N VAL A 30 12.79 17.21 17.78
CA VAL A 30 12.98 18.55 18.38
C VAL A 30 14.10 18.51 19.42
N GLU A 31 14.16 17.47 20.24
CA GLU A 31 15.24 17.28 21.22
C GLU A 31 16.61 17.11 20.56
N ALA A 32 16.69 16.37 19.46
CA ALA A 32 17.95 16.06 18.80
C ALA A 32 18.44 17.15 17.84
N LEU A 33 17.53 17.80 17.10
CA LEU A 33 17.84 18.70 15.98
C LEU A 33 17.41 20.15 16.23
N GLY A 34 16.58 20.42 17.25
CA GLY A 34 16.10 21.77 17.57
C GLY A 34 15.45 22.45 16.36
N ASN A 35 15.98 23.61 15.98
CA ASN A 35 15.47 24.44 14.88
C ASN A 35 15.62 23.79 13.49
N ASP A 36 16.47 22.79 13.34
CA ASP A 36 16.65 22.07 12.07
C ASP A 36 15.60 20.98 11.85
N THR A 37 14.71 20.77 12.83
CA THR A 37 13.61 19.80 12.76
C THR A 37 12.58 20.18 11.71
N LEU A 38 12.12 19.21 10.93
CA LEU A 38 10.97 19.38 10.06
C LEU A 38 9.71 19.76 10.87
N PRO A 39 8.85 20.66 10.37
CA PRO A 39 7.62 21.02 11.06
C PRO A 39 6.75 19.80 11.37
N TYR A 40 6.09 19.80 12.53
CA TYR A 40 5.16 18.73 12.96
C TYR A 40 4.23 18.23 11.85
N ARG A 41 3.58 19.14 11.11
CA ARG A 41 2.65 18.77 10.03
C ARG A 41 3.31 17.93 8.93
N THR A 42 4.58 18.18 8.66
CA THR A 42 5.36 17.37 7.71
C THR A 42 5.61 16.00 8.30
N ILE A 43 6.12 15.90 9.53
CA ILE A 43 6.35 14.62 10.20
C ILE A 43 5.08 13.78 10.27
N ALA A 44 3.96 14.36 10.72
CA ALA A 44 2.67 13.67 10.83
C ALA A 44 2.17 13.13 9.47
N ARG A 45 2.27 13.93 8.39
CA ARG A 45 1.88 13.48 7.04
C ARG A 45 2.70 12.25 6.61
N TRP A 46 3.98 12.24 6.96
CA TRP A 46 4.92 11.21 6.56
C TRP A 46 4.76 9.93 7.36
N VAL A 47 4.60 10.05 8.68
CA VAL A 47 4.22 8.95 9.57
C VAL A 47 2.97 8.25 9.06
N GLY A 48 1.91 9.01 8.76
CA GLY A 48 0.66 8.45 8.23
C GLY A 48 0.85 7.71 6.90
N LYS A 49 1.67 8.23 5.97
CA LYS A 49 1.97 7.55 4.70
C LYS A 49 2.74 6.24 4.91
N PHE A 50 3.71 6.22 5.82
CA PHE A 50 4.47 5.00 6.09
C PHE A 50 3.65 3.96 6.84
N GLN A 51 2.83 4.36 7.80
CA GLN A 51 1.91 3.45 8.49
C GLN A 51 0.90 2.82 7.51
N GLN A 52 0.36 3.59 6.55
CA GLN A 52 -0.49 3.05 5.49
C GLN A 52 0.25 2.02 4.62
N GLY A 53 1.51 2.30 4.26
CA GLY A 53 2.35 1.35 3.52
C GLY A 53 2.62 0.06 4.30
N LEU A 54 2.92 0.16 5.59
CA LEU A 54 3.14 -1.01 6.45
C LEU A 54 1.89 -1.89 6.60
N LYS A 55 0.71 -1.28 6.73
CA LYS A 55 -0.56 -2.02 6.77
C LYS A 55 -0.76 -2.86 5.51
N ILE A 56 -0.54 -2.27 4.32
CA ILE A 56 -0.63 -2.99 3.03
C ILE A 56 0.36 -4.17 2.96
N CYS A 57 1.54 -4.04 3.55
CA CYS A 57 2.55 -5.09 3.57
C CYS A 57 2.36 -6.13 4.70
N SER A 58 1.41 -5.91 5.61
CA SER A 58 1.06 -6.91 6.62
C SER A 58 0.34 -8.10 5.96
N HIS A 59 0.69 -9.31 6.38
CA HIS A 59 0.23 -10.55 5.76
C HIS A 59 -1.31 -10.73 5.85
N GLU A 60 -1.93 -10.08 6.84
CA GLU A 60 -3.37 -10.11 7.10
C GLU A 60 -4.15 -9.30 6.06
N ASP A 61 -3.68 -8.08 5.74
CA ASP A 61 -4.35 -7.20 4.77
C ASP A 61 -4.16 -7.68 3.32
N MET A 62 -3.02 -8.31 3.01
CA MET A 62 -2.82 -8.97 1.71
C MET A 62 -3.81 -10.14 1.54
N ASN A 63 -4.01 -10.96 2.59
CA ASN A 63 -4.99 -12.05 2.56
C ASN A 63 -6.44 -11.54 2.47
N ALA A 64 -6.78 -10.43 3.16
CA ALA A 64 -8.10 -9.80 3.06
C ALA A 64 -8.39 -9.29 1.63
N LYS A 65 -7.42 -8.61 1.00
CA LYS A 65 -7.54 -8.16 -0.40
C LYS A 65 -7.63 -9.32 -1.40
N MET A 66 -6.88 -10.41 -1.17
CA MET A 66 -7.01 -11.62 -1.98
C MET A 66 -8.41 -12.23 -1.84
N ARG A 67 -8.96 -12.28 -0.63
CA ARG A 67 -10.31 -12.82 -0.35
C ARG A 67 -11.41 -11.99 -1.02
N GLU A 68 -11.34 -10.66 -0.97
CA GLU A 68 -12.28 -9.78 -1.68
C GLU A 68 -12.19 -9.97 -3.21
N ARG A 69 -10.97 -10.11 -3.75
CA ARG A 69 -10.75 -10.35 -5.18
C ARG A 69 -11.25 -11.72 -5.64
N SER A 70 -11.18 -12.74 -4.79
CA SER A 70 -11.76 -14.06 -5.02
C SER A 70 -13.30 -14.06 -4.93
N SER A 71 -13.88 -13.25 -4.05
CA SER A 71 -15.35 -13.13 -3.92
C SER A 71 -15.99 -12.30 -5.04
N GLY A 72 -15.26 -11.39 -5.68
CA GLY A 72 -15.79 -10.49 -6.71
C GLY A 72 -15.88 -11.05 -8.14
N ASN A 73 -15.53 -12.32 -8.40
CA ASN A 73 -15.40 -12.83 -9.78
C ASN A 73 -15.99 -14.22 -10.04
N ILE A 74 -17.04 -14.61 -9.33
CA ILE A 74 -17.92 -15.72 -9.77
C ILE A 74 -19.10 -15.11 -10.50
N LYS A 75 -18.87 -14.61 -11.73
CA LYS A 75 -19.97 -14.55 -12.68
C LYS A 75 -20.29 -15.99 -13.04
N GLN A 76 -21.48 -16.48 -12.66
CA GLN A 76 -22.03 -17.70 -13.25
C GLN A 76 -21.93 -17.55 -14.77
N VAL A 77 -21.04 -18.33 -15.38
CA VAL A 77 -21.02 -18.46 -16.83
C VAL A 77 -22.25 -19.28 -17.18
N ASP A 78 -23.19 -18.65 -17.86
CA ASP A 78 -24.43 -19.28 -18.32
C ASP A 78 -24.06 -20.51 -19.19
N PRO A 79 -24.45 -21.74 -18.80
CA PRO A 79 -24.03 -22.98 -19.47
C PRO A 79 -24.38 -23.01 -20.96
N LYS A 80 -25.38 -22.22 -21.37
CA LYS A 80 -25.82 -22.14 -22.77
C LYS A 80 -24.80 -21.47 -23.67
N LYS A 81 -23.86 -20.66 -23.15
CA LYS A 81 -22.87 -19.92 -23.94
C LYS A 81 -21.68 -20.72 -24.47
N GLN A 82 -21.54 -21.98 -24.03
CA GLN A 82 -20.38 -22.80 -24.41
C GLN A 82 -20.60 -23.59 -25.70
N HIS A 83 -21.85 -23.78 -26.13
CA HIS A 83 -22.19 -24.70 -27.22
C HIS A 83 -21.93 -24.14 -28.63
N TYR A 84 -21.89 -22.82 -28.82
CA TYR A 84 -21.75 -22.20 -30.15
C TYR A 84 -20.30 -21.96 -30.60
N ARG A 85 -19.29 -22.38 -29.83
CA ARG A 85 -17.87 -22.16 -30.21
C ARG A 85 -17.21 -23.36 -30.91
N ILE A 86 -17.89 -24.49 -30.98
CA ILE A 86 -17.32 -25.76 -31.48
C ILE A 86 -17.74 -26.07 -32.92
N LEU A 87 -18.77 -25.42 -33.47
CA LEU A 87 -19.34 -25.79 -34.78
C LEU A 87 -18.84 -24.97 -35.99
N ASP A 88 -18.01 -23.94 -35.80
CA ASP A 88 -17.57 -23.05 -36.89
C ASP A 88 -16.10 -23.25 -37.31
N ARG A 89 -15.56 -24.47 -37.21
CA ARG A 89 -14.22 -24.79 -37.78
C ARG A 89 -14.23 -25.72 -38.99
N ASP A 90 -15.37 -26.32 -39.35
CA ASP A 90 -15.44 -27.32 -40.43
C ASP A 90 -16.15 -26.82 -41.70
N LYS A 91 -16.18 -25.50 -41.95
CA LYS A 91 -16.71 -24.95 -43.21
C LYS A 91 -15.72 -23.99 -43.88
N ALA A 92 -14.64 -24.55 -44.40
CA ALA A 92 -13.95 -23.95 -45.54
C ALA A 92 -14.63 -24.46 -46.83
N PRO A 93 -15.16 -23.60 -47.71
CA PRO A 93 -15.45 -24.03 -49.07
C PRO A 93 -14.15 -24.06 -49.89
N LEU A 94 -14.05 -25.14 -50.67
CA LEU A 94 -13.07 -25.55 -51.69
C LEU A 94 -12.06 -24.50 -52.18
#